data_AF-A0A4V5N1B3-F1
#
_entry.id   AF-A0A4V5N1B3-F1
#
_cell.length_a   1.000
_cell.length_b   1.000
_cell.length_c   1.000
_cell.angle_alpha   90.00
_cell.angle_beta   90.00
_cell.angle_gamma   90.00
#
_symmetry.space_group_name_H-M   'P 1'
#
loop_
_entity.id
_entity.type
_entity.pdbx_description
1 polymer ?
#
loop_
_entity_poly.entity_id
_entity_poly.type
_entity_poly.pdbx_seq_one_letter_code
_entity_poly.pdbx_strand_id
1 'polypeptide(L)'
;MGAETAVKQYKPPSCPPAEELNFRLEFTETDEFRVRQVLYRDFIVDFAIMQMVREDGSWVHVARIDCCHSTIHRHQFTHAGDDLYDHLEITAIPPDGGDRWSIVHAGYFSALGTMQEEWAENLRRWRDGR
;
A
#
# COMPACT_ATOMS: atom_id res chain seq x y z
N MET A 1 -32.35 17.47 15.04
CA MET A 1 -30.89 17.28 15.20
C MET A 1 -30.60 15.83 14.88
N GLY A 2 -30.19 15.53 13.64
CA GLY A 2 -29.78 14.18 13.27
C GLY A 2 -28.44 13.90 13.92
N ALA A 3 -28.34 12.80 14.66
CA ALA A 3 -27.05 12.31 15.10
C ALA A 3 -26.24 11.97 13.84
N GLU A 4 -25.16 12.69 13.62
CA GLU A 4 -24.18 12.39 12.60
C GLU A 4 -23.57 11.04 12.95
N THR A 5 -24.04 9.97 12.30
CA THR A 5 -23.54 8.63 12.51
C THR A 5 -22.08 8.62 12.09
N ALA A 6 -21.16 8.66 13.06
CA ALA A 6 -19.74 8.58 12.77
C ALA A 6 -19.49 7.33 11.92
N VAL A 7 -19.02 7.53 10.69
CA VAL A 7 -18.68 6.43 9.79
C VAL A 7 -17.58 5.64 10.48
N LYS A 8 -17.91 4.42 10.91
CA LYS A 8 -16.90 3.51 11.47
C LYS A 8 -15.86 3.26 10.37
N GLN A 9 -14.59 3.42 10.71
CA GLN A 9 -13.48 3.10 9.83
C GLN A 9 -12.83 1.79 10.28
N TYR A 10 -12.33 1.04 9.31
CA TYR A 10 -11.43 -0.06 9.57
C TYR A 10 -10.23 0.44 10.37
N LYS A 11 -9.90 -0.27 11.44
CA LYS A 11 -8.65 -0.08 12.18
C LYS A 11 -7.98 -1.43 12.34
N PRO A 12 -6.68 -1.54 12.03
CA PRO A 12 -5.94 -2.74 12.39
C PRO A 12 -6.04 -2.97 13.91
N PRO A 13 -6.00 -4.23 14.37
CA PRO A 13 -6.04 -4.54 15.80
C PRO A 13 -4.95 -3.77 16.56
N SER A 14 -5.36 -2.97 17.56
CA SER A 14 -4.44 -2.17 18.37
C SER A 14 -3.79 -2.94 19.51
N CYS A 15 -4.15 -4.22 19.69
CA CYS A 15 -3.74 -5.02 20.84
C CYS A 15 -2.64 -6.01 20.43
N PRO A 16 -1.48 -5.99 21.10
CA PRO A 16 -0.44 -6.99 20.90
C PRO A 16 -0.94 -8.44 21.03
N PRO A 17 -0.32 -9.39 20.31
CA PRO A 17 0.84 -9.19 19.45
C PRO A 17 0.38 -8.95 18.00
N ALA A 18 0.27 -7.69 17.60
CA ALA A 18 0.41 -7.32 16.21
C ALA A 18 1.91 -7.13 15.96
N GLU A 19 2.47 -7.90 15.03
CA GLU A 19 3.90 -7.83 14.69
C GLU A 19 4.08 -6.98 13.42
N GLU A 20 4.87 -5.92 13.51
CA GLU A 20 5.20 -5.11 12.34
C GLU A 20 6.51 -5.59 11.72
N LEU A 21 6.45 -5.93 10.44
CA LEU A 21 7.58 -6.41 9.65
C LEU A 21 7.86 -5.44 8.51
N ASN A 22 9.14 -5.17 8.30
CA ASN A 22 9.62 -4.28 7.25
C ASN A 22 10.67 -5.03 6.42
N PHE A 23 10.42 -5.14 5.12
CA PHE A 23 11.29 -5.83 4.17
C PHE A 23 11.73 -4.89 3.07
N ARG A 24 12.95 -5.13 2.59
CA ARG A 24 13.51 -4.49 1.42
C ARG A 24 13.90 -5.58 0.43
N LEU A 25 13.37 -5.49 -0.78
CA LEU A 25 13.70 -6.39 -1.88
C LEU A 25 14.43 -5.55 -2.93
N GLU A 26 15.75 -5.65 -2.93
CA GLU A 26 16.60 -4.95 -3.91
C GLU A 26 16.62 -5.74 -5.22
N PHE A 27 16.29 -5.08 -6.33
CA PHE A 27 16.38 -5.67 -7.67
C PHE A 27 17.68 -5.24 -8.36
N THR A 28 18.07 -3.99 -8.15
CA THR A 28 19.32 -3.41 -8.64
C THR A 28 19.87 -2.43 -7.58
N GLU A 29 21.02 -1.80 -7.85
CA GLU A 29 21.55 -0.73 -6.99
C GLU A 29 20.66 0.52 -6.93
N THR A 30 19.75 0.67 -7.89
CA THR A 30 18.88 1.82 -8.05
C THR A 30 17.39 1.49 -7.93
N ASP A 31 17.03 0.22 -7.73
CA ASP A 31 15.64 -0.26 -7.82
C ASP A 31 15.31 -1.19 -6.67
N GLU A 32 14.22 -0.91 -5.95
CA GLU A 32 13.76 -1.78 -4.85
C GLU A 32 12.25 -1.75 -4.62
N PHE A 33 11.76 -2.81 -3.97
CA PHE A 33 10.55 -2.71 -3.15
C PHE A 33 10.88 -2.46 -1.70
N ARG A 34 10.07 -1.62 -1.08
CA ARG A 34 9.88 -1.60 0.38
C ARG A 34 8.51 -2.13 0.71
N VAL A 35 8.46 -3.06 1.65
CA VAL A 35 7.21 -3.65 2.13
C VAL A 35 7.14 -3.45 3.63
N ARG A 36 6.09 -2.77 4.10
CA ARG A 36 5.66 -2.78 5.50
C ARG A 36 4.44 -3.68 5.58
N GLN A 37 4.39 -4.57 6.57
CA GLN A 37 3.18 -5.33 6.89
C GLN A 37 3.00 -5.46 8.39
N VAL A 38 1.75 -5.55 8.84
CA VAL A 38 1.39 -5.85 10.22
C VAL A 38 0.69 -7.20 10.23
N LEU A 39 1.19 -8.14 11.02
CA LEU A 39 0.64 -9.47 11.21
C LEU A 39 -0.19 -9.55 12.48
N TYR A 40 -1.36 -10.18 12.40
CA TYR A 40 -2.19 -10.52 13.55
C TYR A 40 -2.90 -11.86 13.30
N ARG A 41 -2.62 -12.86 14.16
CA ARG A 41 -3.18 -14.22 14.05
C ARG A 41 -3.04 -14.81 12.64
N ASP A 42 -1.84 -14.76 12.10
CA ASP A 42 -1.47 -15.24 10.75
C ASP A 42 -2.09 -14.46 9.57
N PHE A 43 -2.88 -13.40 9.85
CA PHE A 43 -3.38 -12.48 8.83
C PHE A 43 -2.51 -11.24 8.72
N ILE A 44 -2.38 -10.74 7.49
CA ILE A 44 -1.86 -9.39 7.24
C ILE A 44 -3.05 -8.45 7.41
N VAL A 45 -2.95 -7.54 8.38
CA VAL A 45 -4.05 -6.65 8.78
C VAL A 45 -3.76 -5.19 8.46
N ASP A 46 -2.56 -4.87 8.02
CA ASP A 46 -2.16 -3.59 7.47
C ASP A 46 -0.92 -3.83 6.59
N PHE A 47 -0.78 -3.09 5.50
CA PHE A 47 0.39 -3.17 4.64
C PHE A 47 0.60 -1.91 3.81
N ALA A 48 1.84 -1.72 3.37
CA ALA A 48 2.22 -0.80 2.32
C ALA A 48 3.34 -1.42 1.47
N ILE A 49 3.13 -1.47 0.16
CA ILE A 49 4.10 -1.94 -0.83
C ILE A 49 4.49 -0.73 -1.66
N MET A 50 5.78 -0.39 -1.67
CA MET A 50 6.32 0.80 -2.31
C MET A 50 7.37 0.41 -3.34
N GLN A 51 7.16 0.82 -4.59
CA GLN A 51 8.19 0.83 -5.62
C GLN A 51 9.04 2.08 -5.44
N MET A 52 10.33 1.88 -5.22
CA MET A 52 11.29 2.95 -4.98
C MET A 52 12.41 2.87 -6.02
N VAL A 53 12.89 4.04 -6.43
CA VAL A 53 14.12 4.15 -7.22
C VAL A 53 15.10 5.09 -6.56
N ARG A 54 16.40 4.91 -6.84
CA ARG A 54 17.46 5.77 -6.33
C ARG A 54 17.85 6.80 -7.37
N GLU A 55 17.72 8.07 -7.01
CA GLU A 55 18.07 9.21 -7.85
C GLU A 55 18.79 10.27 -7.01
N ASP A 56 19.88 10.83 -7.54
CA ASP A 56 20.73 11.81 -6.85
C ASP A 56 21.09 11.41 -5.40
N GLY A 57 21.35 10.11 -5.22
CA GLY A 57 21.73 9.51 -3.93
C GLY A 57 20.57 9.23 -2.98
N SER A 58 19.34 9.65 -3.31
CA SER A 58 18.13 9.55 -2.49
C SER A 58 17.13 8.54 -3.06
N TRP A 59 16.33 7.91 -2.19
CA TRP A 59 15.25 7.02 -2.62
C TRP A 59 13.97 7.83 -2.83
N VAL A 60 13.37 7.71 -4.01
CA VAL A 60 12.15 8.39 -4.42
C VAL A 60 11.04 7.38 -4.72
N HIS A 61 9.80 7.79 -4.44
CA HIS A 61 8.63 6.95 -4.67
C HIS A 61 8.23 6.97 -6.15
N VAL A 62 7.95 5.79 -6.71
CA VAL A 62 7.40 5.63 -8.07
C VAL A 62 5.92 5.26 -8.01
N ALA A 63 5.59 4.27 -7.18
CA ALA A 63 4.22 3.80 -6.97
C ALA A 63 4.10 3.23 -5.55
N ARG A 64 2.88 3.27 -5.00
CA ARG A 64 2.55 2.64 -3.72
C ARG A 64 1.18 1.98 -3.81
N ILE A 65 1.05 0.80 -3.20
CA ILE A 65 -0.27 0.23 -2.88
C ILE A 65 -0.28 -0.03 -1.38
N ASP A 66 -1.22 0.57 -0.67
CA ASP A 66 -1.34 0.46 0.77
C ASP A 66 -2.79 0.33 1.24
N CYS A 67 -2.93 -0.11 2.49
CA CYS A 67 -4.19 -0.28 3.18
C CYS A 67 -4.37 0.87 4.17
N CYS A 68 -5.17 1.88 3.81
CA CYS A 68 -5.47 3.00 4.70
C CYS A 68 -6.90 3.52 4.48
N HIS A 69 -7.45 4.22 5.48
CA HIS A 69 -8.80 4.80 5.43
C HIS A 69 -9.93 3.80 5.09
N SER A 70 -9.80 2.54 5.51
CA SER A 70 -10.76 1.46 5.16
C SER A 70 -10.78 1.09 3.68
N THR A 71 -9.68 1.31 2.97
CA THR A 71 -9.53 0.94 1.56
C THR A 71 -8.12 0.44 1.29
N ILE A 72 -8.01 -0.46 0.33
CA ILE A 72 -6.75 -0.73 -0.38
C ILE A 72 -6.78 0.15 -1.62
N HIS A 73 -5.72 0.90 -1.86
CA HIS A 73 -5.68 1.91 -2.91
C HIS A 73 -4.27 2.06 -3.44
N ARG A 74 -4.18 2.61 -4.65
CA ARG A 74 -2.92 2.86 -5.35
C ARG A 74 -2.61 4.35 -5.44
N HIS A 75 -1.33 4.64 -5.31
CA HIS A 75 -0.71 5.92 -5.59
C HIS A 75 0.27 5.75 -6.76
N GLN A 76 0.31 6.75 -7.63
CA GLN A 76 1.29 6.82 -8.71
C GLN A 76 1.95 8.17 -8.67
N PHE A 77 3.25 8.19 -8.37
CA PHE A 77 3.97 9.44 -8.18
C PHE A 77 4.54 9.95 -9.50
N THR A 78 4.64 11.26 -9.67
CA THR A 78 5.44 11.89 -10.73
C THR A 78 6.91 11.94 -10.31
N HIS A 79 7.77 12.33 -11.25
CA HIS A 79 9.18 12.62 -10.95
C HIS A 79 9.34 13.73 -9.90
N ALA A 80 8.42 14.70 -9.89
CA ALA A 80 8.38 15.77 -8.89
C ALA A 80 7.84 15.32 -7.51
N GLY A 81 7.34 14.08 -7.41
CA GLY A 81 6.76 13.53 -6.18
C GLY A 81 5.26 13.77 -6.01
N ASP A 82 4.57 14.36 -6.99
CA ASP A 82 3.12 14.54 -6.94
C ASP A 82 2.42 13.20 -7.11
N ASP A 83 1.37 12.93 -6.32
CA ASP A 83 0.52 11.76 -6.54
C ASP A 83 -0.54 12.06 -7.60
N LEU A 84 -0.51 11.32 -8.71
CA LEU A 84 -1.38 11.52 -9.86
C LEU A 84 -2.84 11.16 -9.61
N TYR A 85 -3.10 10.17 -8.75
CA TYR A 85 -4.45 9.68 -8.55
C TYR A 85 -5.12 10.20 -7.29
N ASP A 86 -4.35 10.76 -6.34
CA ASP A 86 -4.84 11.12 -5.01
C ASP A 86 -5.80 10.06 -4.46
N HIS A 87 -5.27 8.84 -4.29
CA HIS A 87 -6.00 7.67 -3.76
C HIS A 87 -6.96 6.99 -4.76
N LEU A 88 -6.44 6.18 -5.71
CA LEU A 88 -7.30 5.33 -6.54
C LEU A 88 -7.67 4.05 -5.79
N GLU A 89 -8.91 3.97 -5.31
CA GLU A 89 -9.44 2.81 -4.59
C GLU A 89 -9.40 1.54 -5.46
N ILE A 90 -8.85 0.46 -4.91
CA ILE A 90 -8.86 -0.88 -5.47
C ILE A 90 -9.97 -1.71 -4.80
N THR A 91 -10.01 -1.68 -3.46
CA THR A 91 -10.94 -2.50 -2.67
C THR A 91 -11.33 -1.78 -1.38
N ALA A 92 -12.62 -1.66 -1.10
CA ALA A 92 -13.13 -1.23 0.20
C ALA A 92 -12.98 -2.33 1.27
N ILE A 93 -12.65 -1.92 2.50
CA ILE A 93 -12.51 -2.79 3.67
C ILE A 93 -13.67 -2.50 4.63
N PRO A 94 -14.50 -3.50 4.97
CA PRO A 94 -15.56 -3.33 5.95
C PRO A 94 -14.99 -2.86 7.31
N PRO A 95 -15.64 -1.89 7.98
CA PRO A 95 -15.14 -1.38 9.25
C PRO A 95 -15.27 -2.39 10.40
N ASP A 96 -16.32 -3.21 10.35
CA ASP A 96 -16.57 -4.30 11.28
C ASP A 96 -16.95 -5.61 10.57
N GLY A 97 -17.04 -6.69 11.35
CA GLY A 97 -17.27 -8.04 10.83
C GLY A 97 -16.01 -8.91 10.71
N GLY A 98 -16.22 -10.19 10.42
CA GLY A 98 -15.18 -11.23 10.41
C GLY A 98 -14.26 -11.18 9.19
N ASP A 99 -14.75 -10.72 8.04
CA ASP A 99 -14.04 -10.89 6.76
C ASP A 99 -12.99 -9.81 6.47
N ARG A 100 -12.98 -8.70 7.21
CA ARG A 100 -12.08 -7.56 6.97
C ARG A 100 -10.60 -7.92 6.95
N TRP A 101 -10.15 -8.82 7.83
CA TRP A 101 -8.74 -9.24 7.88
C TRP A 101 -8.40 -10.15 6.70
N SER A 102 -9.32 -11.02 6.30
CA SER A 102 -9.19 -11.84 5.10
C SER A 102 -9.10 -10.99 3.84
N ILE A 103 -9.86 -9.88 3.77
CA ILE A 103 -9.80 -8.91 2.66
C ILE A 103 -8.43 -8.23 2.61
N VAL A 104 -7.93 -7.71 3.74
CA VAL A 104 -6.60 -7.07 3.77
C VAL A 104 -5.50 -8.06 3.42
N HIS A 105 -5.58 -9.28 3.96
CA HIS A 105 -4.59 -10.33 3.71
C HIS A 105 -4.58 -10.78 2.25
N ALA A 106 -5.74 -11.05 1.63
CA ALA A 106 -5.82 -11.36 0.22
C ALA A 106 -5.37 -10.17 -0.65
N GLY A 107 -5.78 -8.96 -0.25
CA GLY A 107 -5.42 -7.72 -0.93
C GLY A 107 -3.93 -7.44 -0.93
N TYR A 108 -3.20 -7.83 0.13
CA TYR A 108 -1.73 -7.78 0.14
C TYR A 108 -1.12 -8.61 -1.00
N PHE A 109 -1.54 -9.88 -1.16
CA PHE A 109 -0.98 -10.74 -2.20
C PHE A 109 -1.35 -10.25 -3.60
N SER A 110 -2.59 -9.78 -3.79
CA SER A 110 -2.99 -9.15 -5.05
C SER A 110 -2.17 -7.89 -5.34
N ALA A 111 -2.00 -7.01 -4.35
CA ALA A 111 -1.20 -5.79 -4.49
C ALA A 111 0.27 -6.08 -4.80
N LEU A 112 0.86 -7.10 -4.17
CA LEU A 112 2.24 -7.53 -4.45
C LEU A 112 2.38 -8.05 -5.88
N GLY A 113 1.44 -8.89 -6.33
CA GLY A 113 1.39 -9.38 -7.71
C GLY A 113 1.25 -8.23 -8.71
N THR A 114 0.28 -7.33 -8.49
CA THR A 114 0.09 -6.13 -9.34
C THR A 114 1.33 -5.26 -9.39
N MET A 115 1.97 -4.98 -8.25
CA MET A 115 3.17 -4.13 -8.22
C MET A 115 4.35 -4.79 -8.96
N GLN A 116 4.48 -6.12 -8.88
CA GLN A 116 5.48 -6.88 -9.63
C GLN A 116 5.21 -6.87 -11.14
N GLU A 117 3.96 -7.13 -11.54
CA GLU A 117 3.54 -7.18 -12.94
C GLU A 117 3.64 -5.80 -13.61
N GLU A 118 3.23 -4.73 -12.92
CA GLU A 118 3.25 -3.36 -13.44
C GLU A 118 4.60 -2.64 -13.25
N TRP A 119 5.63 -3.30 -12.69
CA TRP A 119 6.91 -2.68 -12.32
C TRP A 119 7.51 -1.80 -13.43
N ALA A 120 7.69 -2.40 -14.60
CA ALA A 120 8.36 -1.75 -15.73
C ALA A 120 7.53 -0.58 -16.28
N GLU A 121 6.21 -0.73 -16.28
CA GLU A 121 5.28 0.29 -16.76
C GLU A 121 5.22 1.48 -15.80
N ASN A 122 5.16 1.22 -14.48
CA ASN A 122 5.22 2.26 -13.45
C ASN A 122 6.51 3.09 -13.57
N LEU A 123 7.64 2.43 -13.79
CA LEU A 123 8.93 3.09 -13.97
C LEU A 123 8.99 3.92 -15.25
N ARG A 124 8.49 3.36 -16.37
CA ARG A 124 8.42 4.06 -17.66
C ARG A 124 7.56 5.33 -17.55
N ARG A 125 6.36 5.20 -16.98
CA ARG A 125 5.44 6.32 -16.69
C ARG A 125 6.12 7.40 -15.84
N TRP A 126 6.75 6.99 -14.74
CA TRP A 126 7.44 7.91 -13.83
C TRP A 126 8.57 8.67 -14.51
N ARG A 127 9.40 8.00 -15.33
CA ARG A 127 10.48 8.63 -16.12
C ARG A 127 9.96 9.56 -17.21
N ASP A 128 8.88 9.17 -17.88
CA ASP A 128 8.31 9.94 -18.99
C ASP A 128 7.44 11.12 -18.50
N GLY A 129 7.07 11.16 -17.21
CA GLY A 129 6.19 12.18 -16.63
C GLY A 129 4.74 12.12 -17.11
N ARG A 130 4.30 10.99 -17.66
CA ARG A 130 2.98 10.78 -18.27
C ARG A 130 2.47 9.37 -18.00
#